data_AF-J9G179-F1
#
_entry.id   AF-J9G179-F1
#
_cell.length_a   1.000
_cell.length_b   1.000
_cell.length_c   1.000
_cell.angle_alpha   90.00
_cell.angle_beta   90.00
_cell.angle_gamma   90.00
#
_symmetry.space_group_name_H-M   'P 1'
#
loop_
_entity.id
_entity.type
_entity.pdbx_description
1 polymer ?
#
loop_
_entity_poly.entity_id
_entity_poly.type
_entity_poly.pdbx_seq_one_letter_code
_entity_poly.pdbx_strand_id
1 'polypeptide(L)'
;MLKTKGLLAATALAMGLSSLQAQNHEFVIQAKKLGAEIQPTMYGLFFEDINYAADGGLYAELVKNRSFEFPQHLMGWDSFGKVSVREDG
;
A
#
# COMPACT_ATOMS: atom_id res chain seq x y z
N MET A 1 -9.46 56.89 -6.77
CA MET A 1 -9.87 55.61 -6.16
C MET A 1 -9.23 54.36 -6.78
N LEU A 2 -8.99 54.30 -8.11
CA LEU A 2 -8.34 53.12 -8.73
C LEU A 2 -6.87 52.91 -8.29
N LYS A 3 -6.09 54.00 -8.20
CA LYS A 3 -4.66 53.96 -7.80
C LYS A 3 -4.45 53.41 -6.38
N THR A 4 -5.33 53.74 -5.44
CA THR A 4 -5.24 53.32 -4.04
C THR A 4 -5.56 51.83 -3.85
N LYS A 5 -6.49 51.27 -4.65
CA LYS A 5 -6.80 49.83 -4.64
C LYS A 5 -5.66 48.99 -5.21
N GLY A 6 -5.01 49.47 -6.28
CA GLY A 6 -3.82 48.82 -6.84
C GLY A 6 -2.64 48.81 -5.88
N LEU A 7 -2.44 49.92 -5.15
CA LEU A 7 -1.39 50.01 -4.12
C LEU A 7 -1.66 49.02 -2.98
N LEU A 8 -2.89 48.95 -2.45
CA LEU A 8 -3.27 48.00 -1.40
C LEU A 8 -3.08 46.53 -1.82
N ALA A 9 -3.40 46.18 -3.08
CA ALA A 9 -3.19 44.84 -3.61
C ALA A 9 -1.69 44.49 -3.74
N ALA A 10 -0.86 45.45 -4.17
CA ALA A 10 0.59 45.27 -4.26
C ALA A 10 1.23 45.07 -2.88
N THR A 11 0.79 45.81 -1.86
CA THR A 11 1.32 45.65 -0.49
C THR A 11 0.91 44.31 0.12
N ALA A 12 -0.32 43.85 -0.12
CA ALA A 12 -0.78 42.53 0.36
C ALA A 12 0.01 41.37 -0.29
N LEU A 13 0.32 41.49 -1.57
CA LEU A 13 1.14 40.50 -2.28
C LEU A 13 2.59 40.48 -1.76
N ALA A 14 3.17 41.65 -1.48
CA ALA A 14 4.52 41.77 -0.94
C ALA A 14 4.65 41.15 0.46
N MET A 15 3.63 41.30 1.33
CA MET A 15 3.63 40.68 2.67
C MET A 15 3.49 39.14 2.62
N GLY A 16 2.80 38.59 1.63
CA GLY A 16 2.66 37.15 1.44
C GLY A 16 3.93 36.45 0.93
N LEU A 17 4.84 37.18 0.29
CA LEU A 17 6.13 36.65 -0.18
C LEU A 17 7.18 36.54 0.94
N SER A 18 7.03 37.32 2.02
CA SER A 18 7.97 37.36 3.15
C SER A 18 7.94 36.12 4.05
N SER A 19 6.90 35.29 3.94
CA SER A 19 6.73 34.07 4.77
C SER A 19 7.25 32.79 4.11
N LEU A 20 7.73 32.87 2.87
CA LEU A 20 8.34 31.75 2.13
C LEU A 20 9.85 31.73 2.36
N GLN A 21 10.30 31.55 3.61
CA GLN A 21 11.69 31.24 3.88
C GLN A 21 11.86 29.73 4.01
N ALA A 22 12.70 29.13 3.17
CA ALA A 22 13.11 27.74 3.32
C ALA A 22 13.82 27.58 4.66
N GLN A 23 13.43 26.57 5.45
CA GLN A 23 14.17 26.25 6.67
C GLN A 23 15.56 25.75 6.29
N ASN A 24 16.59 26.39 6.84
CA ASN A 24 17.93 25.80 6.84
C ASN A 24 17.95 24.67 7.86
N HIS A 25 18.15 23.44 7.38
CA HIS A 25 18.36 22.27 8.21
C HIS A 25 19.77 21.73 7.98
N GLU A 26 20.58 21.74 9.03
CA GLU A 26 21.91 21.16 9.01
C GLU A 26 21.87 19.72 9.51
N PHE A 27 22.30 18.77 8.67
CA PHE A 27 22.41 17.36 9.02
C PHE A 27 23.89 16.94 9.05
N VAL A 28 24.46 16.86 10.25
CA VAL A 28 25.88 16.51 10.45
C VAL A 28 26.04 15.00 10.62
N ILE A 29 26.77 14.36 9.71
CA ILE A 29 27.05 12.91 9.74
C ILE A 29 28.47 12.65 10.28
N GLN A 30 28.58 11.87 11.35
CA GLN A 30 29.86 11.45 11.93
C GLN A 30 30.27 10.05 11.44
N ALA A 31 30.72 9.93 10.18
CA ALA A 31 31.02 8.63 9.56
C ALA A 31 32.11 7.80 10.26
N LYS A 32 32.98 8.43 11.08
CA LYS A 32 34.05 7.75 11.84
C LYS A 32 33.63 7.31 13.25
N LYS A 33 32.43 7.70 13.70
CA LYS A 33 31.88 7.30 14.99
C LYS A 33 30.98 6.08 14.78
N LEU A 34 31.60 4.91 14.70
CA LEU A 34 30.89 3.65 14.47
C LEU A 34 29.93 3.34 15.65
N GLY A 35 28.71 2.93 15.31
CA GLY A 35 27.70 2.45 16.26
C GLY A 35 27.61 0.93 16.25
N ALA A 36 26.46 0.40 16.69
CA ALA A 36 26.16 -1.02 16.54
C ALA A 36 26.03 -1.41 15.06
N GLU A 37 26.39 -2.65 14.75
CA GLU A 37 26.16 -3.22 13.43
C GLU A 37 24.66 -3.35 13.16
N ILE A 38 24.22 -2.90 11.98
CA ILE A 38 22.85 -3.12 11.51
C ILE A 38 22.77 -4.56 11.02
N GLN A 39 22.03 -5.40 11.74
CA GLN A 39 21.89 -6.80 11.38
C GLN A 39 21.16 -6.94 10.02
N PRO A 40 21.61 -7.82 9.10
CA PRO A 40 20.94 -8.03 7.82
C PRO A 40 19.47 -8.48 7.97
N THR A 41 19.13 -9.08 9.11
CA THR A 41 17.78 -9.55 9.44
C THR A 41 16.85 -8.46 9.97
N MET A 42 17.29 -7.19 10.04
CA MET A 42 16.43 -6.07 10.43
C MET A 42 15.34 -5.78 9.39
N TYR A 43 15.47 -6.31 8.18
CA TYR A 43 14.48 -6.19 7.10
C TYR A 43 14.11 -7.59 6.61
N GLY A 44 12.81 -7.87 6.55
CA GLY A 44 12.28 -9.16 6.12
C GLY A 44 10.81 -9.07 5.74
N LEU A 45 10.24 -10.20 5.31
CA LEU A 45 8.83 -10.34 5.00
C LEU A 45 8.16 -11.22 6.06
N PHE A 46 7.01 -10.79 6.55
CA PHE A 46 6.09 -11.63 7.30
C PHE A 46 5.07 -12.22 6.32
N PHE A 47 4.75 -13.50 6.47
CA PHE A 47 3.81 -14.20 5.62
C PHE A 47 2.78 -14.95 6.44
N GLU A 48 1.50 -14.68 6.17
CA GLU A 48 0.35 -15.44 6.65
C GLU A 48 -0.59 -15.67 5.46
N ASP A 49 -1.38 -16.73 5.49
CA ASP A 49 -2.44 -16.91 4.52
C ASP A 49 -3.69 -16.12 4.94
N ILE A 50 -3.70 -14.84 4.55
CA ILE A 50 -4.83 -13.95 4.71
C ILE A 50 -5.13 -13.28 3.36
N ASN A 51 -6.41 -13.01 3.07
CA ASN A 51 -6.82 -12.33 1.84
C ASN A 51 -6.30 -12.99 0.55
N TYR A 52 -6.23 -14.33 0.50
CA TYR A 52 -5.69 -15.09 -0.63
C TYR A 52 -4.19 -14.84 -0.89
N ALA A 53 -3.40 -14.57 0.16
CA ALA A 53 -1.97 -14.35 0.03
C ALA A 53 -1.19 -15.65 -0.29
N ALA A 54 -1.63 -16.81 0.22
CA ALA A 54 -1.09 -18.10 -0.18
C ALA A 54 -1.92 -18.70 -1.33
N ASP A 55 -3.06 -19.31 -1.01
CA ASP A 55 -3.94 -19.96 -1.99
C ASP A 55 -4.68 -18.91 -2.82
N GLY A 56 -4.39 -18.84 -4.12
CA GLY A 56 -4.89 -17.79 -5.01
C GLY A 56 -4.00 -16.54 -5.10
N GLY A 57 -2.84 -16.57 -4.43
CA GLY A 57 -1.83 -15.52 -4.45
C GLY A 57 -0.45 -16.09 -4.79
N LEU A 58 0.40 -16.26 -3.77
CA LEU A 58 1.77 -16.74 -3.95
C LEU A 58 1.82 -18.20 -4.45
N TYR A 59 0.88 -19.04 -4.01
CA TYR A 59 0.76 -20.40 -4.52
C TYR A 59 0.10 -20.38 -5.89
N ALA A 60 0.82 -20.89 -6.90
CA ALA A 60 0.45 -20.75 -8.31
C ALA A 60 -0.73 -21.62 -8.78
N GLU A 61 -1.48 -22.23 -7.86
CA GLU A 61 -2.70 -22.96 -8.19
C GLU A 61 -3.79 -22.00 -8.69
N LEU A 62 -4.40 -22.34 -9.83
CA LEU A 62 -5.44 -21.54 -10.45
C LEU A 62 -6.84 -22.09 -10.17
N VAL A 63 -6.94 -23.34 -9.75
CA VAL A 63 -8.22 -23.99 -9.43
C VAL A 63 -8.54 -23.80 -7.95
N LYS A 64 -9.55 -22.98 -7.68
CA LYS A 64 -10.09 -22.81 -6.32
C LYS A 64 -10.79 -24.09 -5.87
N ASN A 65 -10.57 -24.50 -4.61
CA ASN A 65 -11.26 -25.64 -4.00
C ASN A 65 -11.12 -26.93 -4.82
N ARG A 66 -9.89 -27.23 -5.26
CA ARG A 66 -9.56 -28.44 -6.03
C ARG A 66 -9.79 -29.76 -5.28
N SER A 67 -9.82 -29.71 -3.95
CA SER A 67 -10.00 -30.88 -3.08
C SER A 67 -11.42 -31.08 -2.58
N PHE A 68 -12.35 -30.14 -2.85
CA PHE A 68 -13.73 -30.16 -2.33
C PHE A 68 -13.84 -30.10 -0.80
N GLU A 69 -12.80 -29.65 -0.09
CA GLU A 69 -12.75 -29.61 1.39
C GLU A 69 -13.31 -28.32 1.99
N PHE A 70 -13.78 -27.39 1.16
CA PHE A 70 -14.40 -26.16 1.63
C PHE A 70 -15.75 -26.48 2.31
N PRO A 71 -16.20 -25.71 3.32
CA PRO A 71 -17.51 -25.91 3.94
C PRO A 71 -18.67 -25.94 2.94
N GLN A 72 -18.53 -25.21 1.83
CA GLN A 72 -19.36 -25.37 0.64
C GLN A 72 -18.55 -26.17 -0.38
N HIS A 73 -18.73 -27.50 -0.40
CA HIS A 73 -17.87 -28.42 -1.13
C HIS A 73 -17.74 -28.11 -2.64
N LEU A 74 -18.77 -27.55 -3.27
CA LEU A 74 -18.76 -27.20 -4.71
C LEU A 74 -18.40 -25.73 -4.98
N MET A 75 -17.90 -24.98 -3.99
CA MET A 75 -17.47 -23.60 -4.22
C MET A 75 -16.41 -23.55 -5.34
N GLY A 76 -16.59 -22.65 -6.31
CA GLY A 76 -15.66 -22.51 -7.45
C GLY A 76 -15.90 -23.48 -8.60
N TRP A 77 -16.93 -24.32 -8.51
CA TRP A 77 -17.31 -25.29 -9.55
C TRP A 77 -18.72 -25.02 -10.08
N ASP A 78 -18.86 -25.10 -11.41
CA ASP A 78 -20.14 -25.04 -12.11
C ASP A 78 -20.34 -26.29 -12.97
N SER A 79 -21.55 -26.85 -12.96
CA SER A 79 -21.92 -27.95 -13.85
C SER A 79 -22.07 -27.46 -15.30
N PHE A 80 -21.63 -28.25 -16.28
CA PHE A 80 -21.75 -27.90 -17.70
C PHE A 80 -22.33 -29.03 -18.54
N GLY A 81 -23.19 -28.68 -19.52
CA GLY A 81 -23.81 -29.65 -20.43
C GLY A 81 -25.13 -30.23 -19.90
N LYS A 82 -25.41 -31.50 -20.22
CA LYS A 82 -26.64 -32.20 -19.80
C LYS A 82 -26.40 -33.02 -18.53
N VAL A 83 -25.84 -32.39 -17.51
CA VAL A 83 -25.56 -33.02 -16.20
C VAL A 83 -26.21 -32.19 -15.09
N SER A 84 -26.67 -32.88 -14.04
CA SER A 84 -27.26 -32.26 -12.86
C SER A 84 -26.49 -32.72 -11.62
N VAL A 85 -26.15 -31.79 -10.74
CA VAL A 85 -25.63 -32.12 -9.40
C VAL A 85 -26.74 -32.80 -8.60
N ARG A 86 -26.40 -33.89 -7.91
CA ARG A 86 -27.30 -34.60 -7.00
C ARG A 86 -26.75 -34.50 -5.58
N GLU A 87 -27.65 -34.52 -4.62
CA GLU A 87 -27.35 -34.46 -3.18
C GLU A 87 -27.56 -35.84 -2.54
N ASP A 88 -27.24 -36.91 -3.26
CA ASP A 88 -27.51 -38.30 -2.87
C ASP A 88 -26.38 -38.98 -2.06
N GLY A 89 -25.29 -38.26 -1.79
CA GLY A 89 -24.18 -38.67 -0.89
C GLY A 89 -22.93 -39.11 -1.63
#